data_AF-A0A067RHN0-F1
#
_entry.id   AF-A0A067RHN0-F1
#
_cell.length_a   1.000
_cell.length_b   1.000
_cell.length_c   1.000
_cell.angle_alpha   90.00
_cell.angle_beta   90.00
_cell.angle_gamma   90.00
#
_symmetry.space_group_name_H-M   'P 1'
#
loop_
_entity.id
_entity.type
_entity.pdbx_description
1 polymer ?
#
loop_
_entity_poly.entity_id
_entity_poly.type
_entity_poly.pdbx_seq_one_letter_code
_entity_poly.pdbx_strand_id
1 'polypeptide(L)'
;MYFITVSVFSDSFKSDFIVQVFSGVVLSMSQVYGVSQAPTAILIYLAVIVYSPISAAFAVLGAAIGTLTGLLLTDVDTYAVAGGVYDGTWGFNGLLSAMCLGGVFFVLNWPATIAVVLCSFLSTFIMNVLISPFAEAGLSPMSLPFNLGALLFLCVSSSGYLVRPNAVTFPEKHRQEYRSLHLQETQEESPPTSNLNDKDEGMEKNVLSEVKIV
;
A
#
# COMPACT_ATOMS: atom_id res chain seq x y z
N MET A 1 -9.51 -21.77 40.11
CA MET A 1 -10.22 -22.48 39.01
C MET A 1 -10.94 -21.48 38.08
N TYR A 2 -11.82 -20.60 38.57
CA TYR A 2 -12.48 -19.56 37.76
C TYR A 2 -11.54 -18.65 36.95
N PHE A 3 -10.43 -18.18 37.54
CA PHE A 3 -9.48 -17.29 36.86
C PHE A 3 -8.75 -17.97 35.68
N ILE A 4 -8.49 -19.28 35.78
CA ILE A 4 -7.85 -20.06 34.72
C ILE A 4 -8.85 -20.31 33.58
N THR A 5 -10.11 -20.62 33.90
CA THR A 5 -11.16 -20.82 32.89
C THR A 5 -11.47 -19.53 32.11
N VAL A 6 -11.49 -18.37 32.77
CA VAL A 6 -11.70 -17.07 32.09
C VAL A 6 -10.51 -16.70 31.19
N SER A 7 -9.26 -16.95 31.63
CA SER A 7 -8.07 -16.74 30.80
C SER A 7 -8.09 -17.66 29.58
N VAL A 8 -8.28 -18.96 29.77
CA VAL A 8 -8.32 -19.95 28.68
C VAL A 8 -9.45 -19.67 27.70
N PHE A 9 -10.63 -19.27 28.19
CA PHE A 9 -11.75 -18.88 27.34
C PHE A 9 -11.45 -17.59 26.55
N SER A 10 -10.83 -16.59 27.18
CA SER A 10 -10.40 -15.36 26.51
C SER A 10 -9.34 -15.64 25.44
N ASP A 11 -8.41 -16.55 25.72
CA ASP A 11 -7.33 -16.92 24.80
C ASP A 11 -7.87 -17.73 23.61
N SER A 12 -8.79 -18.67 23.82
CA SER A 12 -9.48 -19.38 22.73
C SER A 12 -10.28 -18.42 21.85
N PHE A 13 -11.08 -17.52 22.44
CA PHE A 13 -11.87 -16.54 21.68
C PHE A 13 -10.97 -15.62 20.84
N LYS A 14 -9.86 -15.15 21.41
CA LYS A 14 -8.87 -14.35 20.67
C LYS A 14 -8.25 -15.13 19.52
N SER A 15 -7.90 -16.40 19.73
CA SER A 15 -7.31 -17.23 18.69
C SER A 15 -8.27 -17.45 17.52
N ASP A 16 -9.55 -17.72 17.80
CA ASP A 16 -10.57 -17.92 16.78
C ASP A 16 -10.83 -16.64 15.98
N PHE A 17 -10.89 -15.50 16.67
CA PHE A 17 -11.04 -14.20 16.02
C PHE A 17 -9.86 -13.88 15.09
N ILE A 18 -8.63 -14.09 15.55
CA ILE A 18 -7.42 -13.85 14.73
C ILE A 18 -7.42 -14.73 13.49
N VAL A 19 -7.78 -16.01 13.63
CA VAL A 19 -7.84 -16.96 12.50
C VAL A 19 -8.90 -16.54 11.48
N GLN A 20 -10.05 -16.04 11.94
CA GLN A 20 -11.12 -15.56 11.07
C GLN A 20 -10.71 -14.29 10.30
N VAL A 21 -10.15 -13.30 10.99
CA VAL A 21 -9.62 -12.09 10.34
C VAL A 21 -8.55 -12.46 9.32
N PHE A 22 -7.62 -13.33 9.69
CA PHE A 22 -6.58 -13.81 8.79
C PHE A 22 -7.17 -14.52 7.55
N SER A 23 -8.23 -15.32 7.73
CA SER A 23 -8.94 -15.95 6.62
C SER A 23 -9.55 -14.92 5.68
N GLY A 24 -10.18 -13.87 6.21
CA GLY A 24 -10.71 -12.76 5.41
C GLY A 24 -9.62 -12.07 4.58
N VAL A 25 -8.47 -11.80 5.20
CA VAL A 25 -7.31 -11.20 4.51
C VAL A 25 -6.80 -12.09 3.38
N VAL A 26 -6.62 -13.39 3.64
CA VAL A 26 -6.13 -14.33 2.61
C VAL A 26 -7.15 -14.47 1.47
N LEU A 27 -8.42 -14.73 1.79
CA LEU A 27 -9.46 -14.97 0.80
C LEU A 27 -9.81 -13.73 -0.03
N SER A 28 -9.48 -12.53 0.46
CA SER A 28 -9.63 -11.29 -0.31
C SER A 28 -8.96 -11.37 -1.68
N MET A 29 -7.83 -12.07 -1.79
CA MET A 29 -7.13 -12.21 -3.07
C MET A 29 -7.91 -13.08 -4.08
N SER A 30 -8.52 -14.18 -3.66
CA SER A 30 -9.34 -14.99 -4.57
C SER A 30 -10.65 -14.29 -4.94
N GLN A 31 -11.18 -13.45 -4.04
CA GLN A 31 -12.40 -12.67 -4.28
C GLN A 31 -12.25 -11.61 -5.36
N VAL A 32 -11.02 -11.17 -5.65
CA VAL A 32 -10.72 -10.36 -6.85
C VAL A 32 -11.22 -11.04 -8.13
N TYR A 33 -11.27 -12.37 -8.14
CA TYR A 33 -11.71 -13.21 -9.26
C TYR A 33 -13.09 -13.86 -9.01
N GLY A 34 -13.82 -13.41 -7.99
CA GLY A 34 -15.16 -13.93 -7.66
C GLY A 34 -15.16 -15.35 -7.09
N VAL A 35 -14.06 -15.78 -6.46
CA VAL A 35 -13.94 -17.12 -5.85
C VAL A 35 -13.52 -16.99 -4.39
N SER A 36 -14.12 -17.77 -3.50
CA SER A 36 -13.82 -17.81 -2.06
C SER A 36 -13.04 -19.07 -1.66
N GLN A 37 -11.93 -19.37 -2.35
CA GLN A 37 -11.14 -20.59 -2.13
C GLN A 37 -9.69 -20.28 -1.77
N ALA A 38 -9.24 -20.81 -0.62
CA ALA A 38 -7.89 -20.60 -0.13
C ALA A 38 -6.78 -21.06 -1.10
N PRO A 39 -6.87 -22.22 -1.80
CA PRO A 39 -5.85 -22.62 -2.76
C PRO A 39 -5.68 -21.62 -3.91
N THR A 40 -6.79 -21.06 -4.41
CA THR A 40 -6.79 -20.01 -5.43
C THR A 40 -6.12 -18.75 -4.92
N ALA A 41 -6.48 -18.30 -3.71
CA ALA A 41 -5.87 -17.12 -3.11
C ALA A 41 -4.35 -17.27 -2.94
N ILE A 42 -3.90 -18.42 -2.42
CA ILE A 42 -2.47 -18.71 -2.22
C ILE A 42 -1.73 -18.73 -3.55
N LEU A 43 -2.27 -19.39 -4.58
CA LEU A 43 -1.66 -19.46 -5.90
C LEU A 43 -1.48 -18.05 -6.51
N ILE A 44 -2.48 -17.19 -6.36
CA ILE A 44 -2.44 -15.83 -6.89
C ILE A 44 -1.46 -14.96 -6.07
N TYR A 45 -1.45 -15.08 -4.74
CA TYR A 45 -0.44 -14.40 -3.92
C TYR A 45 0.99 -14.81 -4.31
N LEU A 46 1.25 -16.09 -4.55
CA LEU A 46 2.56 -16.55 -5.02
C LEU A 46 2.92 -15.93 -6.36
N ALA A 47 1.98 -15.85 -7.30
CA ALA A 47 2.20 -15.18 -8.58
C ALA A 47 2.53 -13.68 -8.39
N VAL A 48 1.79 -13.00 -7.52
CA VAL A 48 2.04 -11.57 -7.20
C VAL A 48 3.39 -11.39 -6.52
N ILE A 49 3.80 -12.27 -5.60
CA ILE A 49 5.12 -12.21 -4.95
C ILE A 49 6.25 -12.38 -5.97
N VAL A 50 6.10 -13.29 -6.92
CA VAL A 50 7.09 -13.49 -8.00
C VAL A 50 7.18 -12.26 -8.90
N TYR A 51 6.05 -11.60 -9.16
CA TYR A 51 6.00 -10.38 -9.96
C TYR A 51 6.58 -9.16 -9.22
N SER A 52 6.10 -8.89 -8.01
CA SER A 52 6.50 -7.76 -7.16
C SER A 52 6.17 -8.08 -5.69
N PRO A 53 7.19 -8.38 -4.86
CA PRO A 53 7.01 -8.54 -3.43
C PRO A 53 6.41 -7.30 -2.76
N ILE A 54 6.67 -6.10 -3.29
CA ILE A 54 6.06 -4.87 -2.76
C ILE A 54 4.56 -4.85 -3.04
N SER A 55 4.12 -5.18 -4.26
CA SER A 55 2.69 -5.29 -4.56
C SER A 55 2.01 -6.35 -3.68
N ALA A 56 2.67 -7.48 -3.40
CA ALA A 56 2.14 -8.49 -2.49
C ALA A 56 1.97 -7.97 -1.06
N ALA A 57 2.94 -7.21 -0.55
CA ALA A 57 2.83 -6.59 0.78
C ALA A 57 1.66 -5.60 0.86
N PHE A 58 1.49 -4.75 -0.16
CA PHE A 58 0.35 -3.85 -0.24
C PHE A 58 -0.99 -4.57 -0.42
N ALA A 59 -1.01 -5.68 -1.16
CA ALA A 59 -2.20 -6.51 -1.28
C ALA A 59 -2.67 -7.01 0.09
N VAL A 60 -1.75 -7.54 0.91
CA VAL A 60 -2.05 -7.98 2.28
C VAL A 60 -2.49 -6.80 3.16
N LEU A 61 -1.81 -5.66 3.07
CA LEU A 61 -2.16 -4.46 3.84
C LEU A 61 -3.56 -3.97 3.50
N GLY A 62 -3.88 -3.83 2.21
CA GLY A 62 -5.20 -3.39 1.74
C GLY A 62 -6.31 -4.36 2.11
N ALA A 63 -6.05 -5.66 1.99
CA ALA A 63 -6.96 -6.71 2.44
C ALA A 63 -7.23 -6.66 3.94
N ALA A 64 -6.20 -6.42 4.75
CA ALA A 64 -6.33 -6.23 6.19
C ALA A 64 -7.17 -4.99 6.53
N ILE A 65 -6.87 -3.85 5.90
CA ILE A 65 -7.65 -2.62 6.10
C ILE A 65 -9.11 -2.84 5.70
N GLY A 66 -9.37 -3.45 4.55
CA GLY A 66 -10.73 -3.70 4.09
C GLY A 66 -11.48 -4.70 4.98
N THR A 67 -10.84 -5.80 5.40
CA THR A 67 -11.44 -6.77 6.32
C THR A 67 -11.80 -6.12 7.66
N LEU A 68 -10.88 -5.33 8.24
CA LEU A 68 -11.12 -4.60 9.48
C LEU A 68 -12.21 -3.53 9.31
N THR A 69 -12.23 -2.83 8.18
CA THR A 69 -13.28 -1.85 7.87
C THR A 69 -14.64 -2.54 7.74
N GLY A 70 -14.69 -3.70 7.08
CA GLY A 70 -15.89 -4.52 7.02
C GLY A 70 -16.37 -4.93 8.41
N LEU A 71 -15.48 -5.38 9.30
CA LEU A 71 -15.87 -5.69 10.68
C LEU A 71 -16.48 -4.50 11.44
N LEU A 72 -16.03 -3.27 11.13
CA LEU A 72 -16.54 -2.06 11.78
C LEU A 72 -17.86 -1.58 11.20
N LEU A 73 -18.10 -1.80 9.90
CA LEU A 73 -19.25 -1.25 9.18
C LEU A 73 -20.39 -2.24 8.96
N THR A 74 -20.10 -3.54 8.97
CA THR A 74 -21.08 -4.57 8.65
C THR A 74 -22.10 -4.71 9.77
N ASP A 75 -23.35 -4.44 9.45
CA ASP A 75 -24.51 -4.83 10.26
C ASP A 75 -25.13 -6.15 9.74
N VAL A 76 -26.15 -6.63 10.44
CA VAL A 76 -26.81 -7.93 10.13
C VAL A 76 -27.38 -7.94 8.70
N ASP A 77 -27.97 -6.82 8.28
CA ASP A 77 -28.63 -6.70 6.98
C ASP A 77 -27.58 -6.67 5.85
N THR A 78 -26.52 -5.90 6.03
CA THR A 78 -25.43 -5.81 5.05
C THR A 78 -24.67 -7.13 4.96
N TYR A 79 -24.48 -7.85 6.07
CA TYR A 79 -23.86 -9.18 6.06
C TYR A 79 -24.65 -10.19 5.22
N ALA A 80 -25.98 -10.20 5.36
CA ALA A 80 -26.84 -11.14 4.65
C ALA A 80 -26.79 -10.95 3.12
N VAL A 81 -26.52 -9.72 2.67
CA VAL A 81 -26.51 -9.33 1.26
C VAL A 81 -25.11 -9.37 0.65
N ALA A 82 -24.11 -8.86 1.36
CA ALA A 82 -22.75 -8.68 0.85
C ALA A 82 -21.91 -9.96 0.87
N GLY A 83 -22.27 -10.93 1.70
CA GLY A 83 -21.39 -12.04 2.05
C GLY A 83 -20.60 -11.77 3.33
N GLY A 84 -19.86 -12.78 3.76
CA GLY A 84 -19.21 -12.78 5.06
C GLY A 84 -17.93 -11.95 5.08
N VAL A 85 -17.67 -11.22 6.16
CA VAL A 85 -16.41 -10.45 6.30
C VAL A 85 -15.17 -11.36 6.18
N TYR A 86 -15.27 -12.59 6.66
CA TYR A 86 -14.17 -13.56 6.67
C TYR A 86 -14.03 -14.39 5.38
N ASP A 87 -14.92 -14.22 4.41
CA ASP A 87 -14.78 -14.86 3.08
C ASP A 87 -13.98 -14.01 2.09
N GLY A 88 -13.50 -12.84 2.53
CA GLY A 88 -12.68 -11.90 1.76
C GLY A 88 -13.46 -10.87 0.94
N THR A 89 -14.80 -10.93 0.91
CA THR A 89 -15.63 -10.02 0.09
C THR A 89 -15.45 -8.55 0.51
N TRP A 90 -15.23 -8.30 1.80
CA TRP A 90 -15.00 -6.95 2.30
C TRP A 90 -13.57 -6.44 2.11
N GLY A 91 -12.60 -7.34 1.93
CA GLY A 91 -11.19 -6.98 1.82
C GLY A 91 -10.68 -6.78 0.40
N PHE A 92 -11.30 -7.38 -0.63
CA PHE A 92 -10.73 -7.38 -1.98
C PHE A 92 -10.70 -5.99 -2.64
N ASN A 93 -11.69 -5.14 -2.40
CA ASN A 93 -11.69 -3.76 -2.93
C ASN A 93 -10.57 -2.93 -2.28
N GLY A 94 -10.33 -3.09 -0.97
CA GLY A 94 -9.19 -2.48 -0.28
C GLY A 94 -7.84 -3.01 -0.77
N LEU A 95 -7.74 -4.32 -1.00
CA LEU A 95 -6.57 -4.98 -1.60
C LEU A 95 -6.21 -4.36 -2.96
N LEU A 96 -7.18 -4.24 -3.87
CA LEU A 96 -6.97 -3.65 -5.19
C LEU A 96 -6.52 -2.18 -5.09
N SER A 97 -7.16 -1.40 -4.21
CA SER A 97 -6.79 -0.01 -3.96
C SER A 97 -5.35 0.13 -3.47
N ALA A 98 -4.95 -0.72 -2.53
CA ALA A 98 -3.60 -0.71 -2.01
C ALA A 98 -2.56 -1.12 -3.05
N MET A 99 -2.82 -2.14 -3.86
CA MET A 99 -1.89 -2.52 -4.95
C MET A 99 -1.77 -1.43 -6.01
N CYS A 100 -2.90 -0.80 -6.37
CA CYS A 100 -2.99 0.25 -7.37
C CYS A 100 -2.18 1.50 -6.98
N LEU A 101 -2.37 2.00 -5.75
CA LEU A 101 -1.68 3.20 -5.28
C LEU A 101 -0.32 2.91 -4.63
N GLY A 102 -0.13 1.70 -4.11
CA GLY A 102 1.06 1.23 -3.40
C GLY A 102 2.19 0.82 -4.33
N GLY A 103 2.57 1.73 -5.23
CA GLY A 103 3.75 1.57 -6.07
C GLY A 103 3.47 1.43 -7.56
N VAL A 104 2.23 1.17 -8.00
CA VAL A 104 1.91 1.08 -9.44
C VAL A 104 1.71 2.48 -10.02
N PHE A 105 0.75 3.26 -9.51
CA PHE A 105 0.48 4.60 -10.04
C PHE A 105 1.17 5.74 -9.27
N PHE A 106 1.60 5.50 -8.04
CA PHE A 106 2.41 6.42 -7.27
C PHE A 106 3.72 5.78 -6.87
N VAL A 107 4.78 6.57 -6.89
CA VAL A 107 6.08 6.17 -6.34
C VAL A 107 5.95 6.05 -4.84
N LEU A 108 6.54 4.99 -4.29
CA LEU A 108 6.50 4.71 -2.85
C LEU A 108 7.29 5.74 -2.05
N ASN A 109 6.55 6.65 -1.46
CA ASN A 109 7.00 7.61 -0.48
C ASN A 109 6.01 7.67 0.70
N TRP A 110 6.33 8.48 1.71
CA TRP A 110 5.50 8.58 2.91
C TRP A 110 4.08 9.10 2.62
N PRO A 111 3.88 10.19 1.84
CA PRO A 111 2.55 10.64 1.42
C PRO A 111 1.74 9.57 0.66
N ALA A 112 2.36 8.83 -0.26
CA ALA A 112 1.71 7.78 -1.02
C ALA A 112 1.22 6.63 -0.12
N THR A 113 1.97 6.32 0.95
CA THR A 113 1.57 5.29 1.92
C THR A 113 0.31 5.72 2.69
N ILE A 114 0.20 7.00 3.05
CA ILE A 114 -1.02 7.54 3.67
C ILE A 114 -2.19 7.46 2.68
N ALA A 115 -1.98 7.86 1.43
CA ALA A 115 -2.99 7.77 0.38
C ALA A 115 -3.49 6.33 0.16
N VAL A 116 -2.59 5.35 0.21
CA VAL A 116 -2.95 3.91 0.14
C VAL A 116 -3.90 3.52 1.27
N VAL A 117 -3.57 3.87 2.51
CA VAL A 117 -4.41 3.52 3.68
C VAL A 117 -5.79 4.15 3.54
N LEU A 118 -5.84 5.45 3.22
CA LEU A 118 -7.08 6.18 3.05
C LEU A 118 -7.92 5.63 1.89
N CYS A 119 -7.31 5.32 0.75
CA CYS A 119 -8.02 4.77 -0.40
C CYS A 119 -8.55 3.36 -0.12
N SER A 120 -7.79 2.53 0.60
CA SER A 120 -8.22 1.15 0.94
C SER A 120 -9.44 1.16 1.87
N PHE A 121 -9.40 2.04 2.88
CA PHE A 121 -10.55 2.30 3.74
C PHE A 121 -11.73 2.85 2.92
N LEU A 122 -11.49 3.90 2.12
CA LEU A 122 -12.53 4.56 1.32
C LEU A 122 -13.22 3.60 0.36
N SER A 123 -12.47 2.73 -0.32
CA SER A 123 -13.07 1.73 -1.23
C SER A 123 -13.97 0.75 -0.49
N THR A 124 -13.59 0.32 0.71
CA THR A 124 -14.46 -0.55 1.52
C THR A 124 -15.67 0.20 2.06
N PHE A 125 -15.51 1.48 2.42
CA PHE A 125 -16.62 2.35 2.80
C PHE A 125 -17.61 2.57 1.64
N ILE A 126 -17.11 2.83 0.43
CA ILE A 126 -17.94 2.92 -0.78
C ILE A 126 -18.67 1.60 -1.01
N MET A 127 -18.02 0.46 -0.79
CA MET A 127 -18.68 -0.85 -0.90
C MET A 127 -19.88 -0.94 0.05
N ASN A 128 -19.71 -0.56 1.32
CA ASN A 128 -20.81 -0.52 2.30
C ASN A 128 -22.00 0.33 1.81
N VAL A 129 -21.73 1.49 1.21
CA VAL A 129 -22.77 2.38 0.68
C VAL A 129 -23.45 1.81 -0.56
N LEU A 130 -22.71 1.09 -1.42
CA LEU A 130 -23.24 0.58 -2.69
C LEU A 130 -23.96 -0.77 -2.57
N ILE A 131 -23.70 -1.57 -1.53
CA ILE A 131 -24.28 -2.90 -1.39
C ILE A 131 -25.81 -2.87 -1.45
N SER A 132 -26.48 -2.03 -0.66
CA SER A 132 -27.94 -1.99 -0.58
C SER A 132 -28.62 -1.60 -1.91
N PRO A 133 -28.30 -0.47 -2.56
CA PRO A 133 -28.95 -0.09 -3.82
C PRO A 133 -28.64 -1.07 -4.96
N PHE A 134 -27.46 -1.71 -4.97
CA PHE A 134 -27.17 -2.74 -5.97
C PHE A 134 -27.97 -4.01 -5.73
N ALA A 135 -28.14 -4.41 -4.47
CA ALA A 135 -28.94 -5.57 -4.12
C ALA A 135 -30.42 -5.42 -4.47
N GLU A 136 -30.99 -4.22 -4.28
CA GLU A 136 -32.35 -3.90 -4.74
C GLU A 136 -32.49 -4.04 -6.27
N ALA A 137 -31.42 -3.76 -7.01
CA ALA A 137 -31.34 -3.96 -8.46
C ALA A 137 -30.98 -5.40 -8.88
N GLY A 138 -30.77 -6.32 -7.93
CA GLY A 138 -30.34 -7.70 -8.21
C GLY A 138 -28.89 -7.82 -8.71
N LEU A 139 -28.04 -6.84 -8.39
CA LEU A 139 -26.66 -6.75 -8.84
C LEU A 139 -25.69 -6.75 -7.65
N SER A 140 -24.40 -6.98 -7.92
CA SER A 140 -23.32 -6.81 -6.96
C SER A 140 -22.45 -5.60 -7.35
N PRO A 141 -21.95 -4.80 -6.39
CA PRO A 141 -21.06 -3.67 -6.68
C PRO A 141 -19.73 -4.06 -7.35
N MET A 142 -19.33 -5.33 -7.29
CA MET A 142 -18.09 -5.84 -7.89
C MET A 142 -16.87 -4.97 -7.49
N SER A 143 -15.99 -4.63 -8.43
CA SER A 143 -14.82 -3.78 -8.21
C SER A 143 -15.10 -2.28 -8.37
N LEU A 144 -16.36 -1.85 -8.51
CA LEU A 144 -16.70 -0.42 -8.59
C LEU A 144 -16.19 0.39 -7.39
N PRO A 145 -16.26 -0.11 -6.13
CA PRO A 145 -15.75 0.63 -4.98
C PRO A 145 -14.23 0.89 -5.04
N PHE A 146 -13.45 -0.09 -5.50
CA PHE A 146 -12.04 0.09 -5.83
C PHE A 146 -11.86 1.17 -6.90
N ASN A 147 -12.54 1.04 -8.04
CA ASN A 147 -12.36 1.95 -9.18
C ASN A 147 -12.67 3.41 -8.81
N LEU A 148 -13.78 3.65 -8.09
CA LEU A 148 -14.16 5.00 -7.65
C LEU A 148 -13.12 5.60 -6.69
N GLY A 149 -12.68 4.81 -5.70
CA GLY A 149 -11.66 5.26 -4.74
C GLY A 149 -10.31 5.56 -5.41
N ALA A 150 -9.81 4.63 -6.24
CA ALA A 150 -8.55 4.80 -6.93
C ALA A 150 -8.58 6.00 -7.89
N LEU A 151 -9.63 6.15 -8.70
CA LEU A 151 -9.77 7.29 -9.61
C LEU A 151 -9.80 8.62 -8.88
N LEU A 152 -10.47 8.70 -7.73
CA LEU A 152 -10.47 9.93 -6.92
C LEU A 152 -9.05 10.34 -6.51
N PHE A 153 -8.27 9.40 -5.97
CA PHE A 153 -6.89 9.68 -5.57
C PHE A 153 -5.98 10.01 -6.75
N LEU A 154 -6.18 9.33 -7.89
CA LEU A 154 -5.47 9.66 -9.12
C LEU A 154 -5.80 11.08 -9.60
N CYS A 155 -7.06 11.50 -9.57
CA CYS A 155 -7.46 12.84 -9.96
C CYS A 155 -6.94 13.94 -9.00
N VAL A 156 -6.92 13.66 -7.69
CA VAL A 156 -6.50 14.64 -6.66
C VAL A 156 -4.98 14.84 -6.63
N SER A 157 -4.19 13.88 -7.13
CA SER A 157 -2.71 13.85 -7.07
C SER A 157 -1.94 15.02 -7.71
N SER A 158 -2.60 16.08 -8.18
CA SER A 158 -1.95 17.30 -8.69
C SER A 158 -1.09 18.03 -7.63
N SER A 159 -1.20 17.68 -6.34
CA SER A 159 -0.59 18.40 -5.21
C SER A 159 0.93 18.22 -5.01
N GLY A 160 1.69 17.67 -5.97
CA GLY A 160 3.16 17.55 -5.91
C GLY A 160 3.72 16.49 -4.95
N TYR A 161 3.02 16.15 -3.85
CA TYR A 161 3.46 15.14 -2.87
C TYR A 161 3.25 13.69 -3.35
N LEU A 162 2.26 13.47 -4.20
CA LEU A 162 2.00 12.17 -4.82
C LEU A 162 2.73 12.12 -6.16
N VAL A 163 3.96 11.60 -6.12
CA VAL A 163 4.83 11.51 -7.28
C VAL A 163 4.39 10.35 -8.15
N ARG A 164 4.21 10.61 -9.45
CA ARG A 164 3.87 9.59 -10.45
C ARG A 164 5.12 9.06 -11.14
N PRO A 165 5.19 7.76 -11.46
CA PRO A 165 6.27 7.24 -12.29
C PRO A 165 6.14 7.76 -13.73
N ASN A 166 7.27 7.94 -14.41
CA ASN A 166 7.30 8.38 -15.81
C ASN A 166 6.69 7.33 -16.75
N ALA A 167 6.90 6.05 -16.47
CA ALA A 167 6.30 4.94 -17.18
C ALA A 167 5.84 3.88 -16.17
N VAL A 168 4.56 3.53 -16.21
CA VAL A 168 3.97 2.55 -15.28
C VAL A 168 4.45 1.14 -15.63
N THR A 169 5.15 0.52 -14.68
CA THR A 169 5.70 -0.84 -14.73
C THR A 169 5.41 -1.54 -13.40
N PHE A 170 6.41 -1.70 -12.52
CA PHE A 170 6.27 -2.34 -11.21
C PHE A 170 6.90 -1.47 -10.10
N PRO A 171 6.42 -1.57 -8.85
CA PRO A 171 6.83 -0.70 -7.74
C PRO A 171 8.32 -0.59 -7.51
N GLU A 172 9.05 -1.69 -7.59
CA GLU A 172 10.48 -1.76 -7.32
C GLU A 172 11.26 -0.88 -8.31
N LYS A 173 10.92 -0.95 -9.59
CA LYS A 173 11.56 -0.14 -10.63
C LYS A 173 11.25 1.34 -10.46
N HIS A 174 9.99 1.70 -10.21
CA HIS A 174 9.61 3.09 -9.96
C HIS A 174 10.38 3.69 -8.77
N ARG A 175 10.57 2.92 -7.70
CA ARG A 175 11.32 3.35 -6.52
C ARG A 175 12.82 3.49 -6.80
N GLN A 176 13.39 2.61 -7.63
CA GLN A 176 14.79 2.71 -8.06
C GLN A 176 15.03 3.97 -8.89
N GLU A 177 14.18 4.20 -9.91
CA GLU A 177 14.27 5.37 -10.79
C GLU A 177 14.12 6.67 -10.00
N TYR A 178 13.15 6.75 -9.10
CA TYR A 178 12.96 7.91 -8.23
C TYR A 178 14.20 8.21 -7.36
N ARG A 179 14.81 7.16 -6.79
CA ARG A 179 16.04 7.32 -5.99
C ARG A 179 17.22 7.81 -6.83
N SER A 180 17.39 7.29 -8.05
CA SER A 180 18.48 7.74 -8.92
C SER A 180 18.37 9.21 -9.30
N LEU A 181 17.16 9.70 -9.56
CA LEU A 181 16.92 11.11 -9.91
C LEU A 181 17.26 12.04 -8.73
N HIS A 182 16.82 11.70 -7.51
CA HIS A 182 17.11 12.51 -6.32
C HIS A 182 18.62 12.57 -6.00
N LEU A 183 19.35 11.47 -6.27
CA LEU A 183 20.80 11.44 -6.09
C LEU A 183 21.52 12.33 -7.11
N GLN A 184 21.04 12.42 -8.35
CA GLN A 184 21.61 13.29 -9.37
C GLN A 184 21.39 14.76 -9.04
N GLU A 185 20.17 15.14 -8.64
CA GLU A 185 19.85 16.51 -8.19
C GLU A 185 20.75 16.94 -7.02
N THR A 186 20.97 16.06 -6.04
CA THR A 186 21.84 16.34 -4.88
C THR A 186 23.31 16.53 -5.28
N GLN A 187 23.77 15.86 -6.34
CA GLN A 187 25.15 15.98 -6.84
C GLN A 187 25.35 17.26 -7.66
N GLU A 188 24.37 17.65 -8.49
CA GLU A 188 24.42 18.90 -9.26
C GLU A 188 24.34 20.14 -8.35
N GLU A 189 23.64 20.06 -7.22
CA GLU A 189 23.53 21.16 -6.26
C GLU A 189 24.78 21.31 -5.36
N SER A 190 25.64 20.30 -5.30
CA SER A 190 26.90 20.35 -4.54
C SER A 190 28.00 21.11 -5.31
N PRO A 191 28.71 22.08 -4.70
CA PRO A 191 29.72 22.86 -5.40
C PRO A 191 30.87 21.95 -5.88
N PRO A 192 31.47 22.21 -7.06
CA PRO A 192 32.50 21.33 -7.61
C PRO A 192 33.72 21.28 -6.67
N THR A 193 33.94 20.11 -6.07
CA THR A 193 35.08 19.81 -5.18
C THR A 193 36.42 19.75 -5.91
N SER A 194 36.46 19.95 -7.24
CA SER A 194 37.68 19.92 -8.03
C SER A 194 38.55 21.17 -7.92
N ASN A 195 38.14 22.21 -7.18
CA ASN A 195 38.89 23.48 -7.08
C ASN A 195 39.40 23.81 -5.66
N LEU A 196 39.23 22.92 -4.68
CA LEU A 196 39.70 23.15 -3.31
C LEU A 196 41.14 22.65 -3.10
N ASN A 197 41.52 21.51 -3.68
CA ASN A 197 42.87 20.97 -3.53
C ASN A 197 43.93 21.77 -4.32
N ASP A 198 43.61 22.29 -5.50
CA ASP A 198 44.58 23.09 -6.30
C ASP A 198 44.81 24.49 -5.71
N LYS A 199 43.84 25.03 -4.97
CA LYS A 199 43.96 26.35 -4.32
C LYS A 199 44.78 26.27 -3.04
N ASP A 200 44.62 25.21 -2.24
CA ASP A 200 45.41 25.02 -1.03
C ASP A 200 46.88 24.71 -1.35
N GLU A 201 47.15 23.86 -2.36
CA GLU A 201 48.53 23.62 -2.80
C GLU A 201 49.19 24.86 -3.42
N GLY A 202 48.44 25.66 -4.18
CA GLY A 202 48.94 26.91 -4.77
C GLY A 202 49.21 27.99 -3.72
N MET A 203 48.39 28.05 -2.68
CA MET A 203 48.56 29.00 -1.58
C MET A 203 49.71 28.60 -0.65
N GLU A 204 49.88 27.31 -0.35
CA GLU A 204 51.00 26.80 0.45
C GLU A 204 52.35 27.01 -0.25
N LYS A 205 52.42 26.78 -1.57
CA LYS A 205 53.64 27.04 -2.37
C LYS A 205 54.01 28.52 -2.43
N ASN A 206 53.02 29.43 -2.51
CA ASN A 206 53.28 30.87 -2.47
C ASN A 206 53.77 31.34 -1.10
N VAL A 207 53.14 30.89 -0.01
CA VAL A 207 53.55 31.26 1.37
C VAL A 207 54.96 30.73 1.68
N LEU A 208 55.30 29.51 1.25
CA LEU A 208 56.64 28.95 1.43
C LEU A 208 57.72 29.63 0.58
N SER A 209 57.34 30.26 -0.53
CA SER A 209 58.27 31.06 -1.35
C SER A 209 58.59 32.42 -0.73
N GLU A 210 57.59 33.09 -0.12
CA GLU A 210 57.77 34.38 0.57
C GLU A 210 58.63 34.24 1.85
N VAL A 211 58.48 33.14 2.60
CA VAL A 211 59.24 32.90 3.84
C VAL A 211 60.72 32.56 3.58
N LYS A 212 61.09 32.17 2.35
CA LYS A 212 62.48 31.86 1.98
C LYS A 212 63.30 33.06 1.51
N ILE A 213 62.68 34.25 1.42
CA ILE A 213 63.33 35.51 1.01
C ILE A 213 63.35 36.48 2.21
N VAL A 214 63.89 36.05 3.36
CA VAL A 214 64.40 36.92 4.43
C VAL A 214 65.63 36.28 5.05
#